data_AF-A0AAV6U4W8-F1
#
_entry.id   AF-A0AAV6U4W8-F1
#
_cell.length_a   1.000
_cell.length_b   1.000
_cell.length_c   1.000
_cell.angle_alpha   90.00
_cell.angle_beta   90.00
_cell.angle_gamma   90.00
#
_symmetry.space_group_name_H-M   'P 1'
#
loop_
_entity.id
_entity.type
_entity.pdbx_description
1 polymer ?
#
loop_
_entity_poly.entity_id
_entity_poly.type
_entity_poly.pdbx_seq_one_letter_code
_entity_poly.pdbx_strand_id
1 'polypeptide(L)'
;MRLENLYLMSLLATCVYCKAHGARRTKPGHKKHKTRMVAECCPSVTEIIQPQGGVSKSGRILELYRDPNSTQSFYQTSCTQGTEGKPCRYVRANSACVQRYSYTYALVREFESNAQWRLDYIRIRNGCTCEVTRGTGRKRKRQGRCRQGRKRLCIHNRRRSGYSTDGVEASTTHSLPKES
;
A
#
# COMPACT_ATOMS: atom_id res chain seq x y z
N MET A 1 27.35 82.23 1.07
CA MET A 1 26.87 82.44 -0.31
C MET A 1 27.79 81.68 -1.25
N ARG A 2 27.19 80.75 -2.01
CA ARG A 2 27.60 80.22 -3.32
C ARG A 2 29.07 79.83 -3.51
N LEU A 3 29.29 78.52 -3.61
CA LEU A 3 30.04 77.94 -4.73
C LEU A 3 29.63 76.46 -4.90
N GLU A 4 28.33 76.25 -5.11
CA GLU A 4 27.70 75.02 -5.59
C GLU A 4 27.99 74.74 -7.10
N ASN A 5 29.23 74.93 -7.57
CA ASN A 5 29.49 74.93 -9.02
C ASN A 5 30.77 74.20 -9.48
N LEU A 6 31.35 73.32 -8.66
CA LEU A 6 32.50 72.50 -9.08
C LEU A 6 32.24 70.99 -9.10
N TYR A 7 31.07 70.53 -8.67
CA TYR A 7 30.75 69.10 -8.62
C TYR A 7 30.22 68.52 -9.94
N LEU A 8 29.89 69.37 -10.92
CA LEU A 8 29.28 68.94 -12.19
C LEU A 8 30.30 68.56 -13.28
N MET A 9 31.60 68.87 -13.11
CA MET A 9 32.64 68.58 -14.12
C MET A 9 33.45 67.30 -13.85
N SER A 10 33.21 66.59 -12.75
CA SER A 10 33.86 65.29 -12.47
C SER A 10 33.05 64.07 -12.93
N LEU A 11 31.78 64.24 -13.30
CA LEU A 11 30.89 63.15 -13.72
C LEU A 11 31.07 62.69 -15.19
N LEU A 12 31.94 63.33 -15.97
CA LEU A 12 32.16 62.96 -17.39
C LEU A 12 33.43 62.13 -17.65
N ALA A 13 34.28 61.89 -16.64
CA ALA A 13 35.61 61.30 -16.84
C ALA A 13 35.74 59.79 -16.55
N THR A 14 34.65 59.06 -16.23
CA THR A 14 34.71 57.62 -15.96
C THR A 14 34.04 56.72 -17.01
N CYS A 15 33.41 57.29 -18.04
CA CYS A 15 32.60 56.50 -18.99
C CYS A 15 33.38 55.88 -20.18
N VAL A 16 34.69 56.06 -20.32
CA VAL A 16 35.38 55.73 -21.60
C VAL A 16 36.27 54.46 -21.54
N TYR A 17 36.53 53.86 -20.37
CA TYR A 17 37.46 52.72 -20.26
C TYR A 17 36.81 51.43 -19.73
N CYS A 18 35.78 50.91 -20.40
CA CYS A 18 35.30 49.53 -20.20
C CYS A 18 34.79 48.92 -21.53
N LYS A 19 35.68 48.81 -22.51
CA LYS A 19 35.47 48.02 -23.74
C LYS A 19 36.59 46.98 -23.87
N ALA A 20 36.43 45.80 -23.26
CA ALA A 20 36.99 44.53 -23.73
C ALA A 20 36.59 43.39 -22.79
N HIS A 21 36.39 42.21 -23.35
CA HIS A 21 35.98 40.94 -22.73
C HIS A 21 34.47 40.68 -22.58
N GLY A 22 33.84 40.47 -23.75
CA GLY A 22 32.62 39.65 -23.84
C GLY A 22 32.92 38.20 -23.46
N ALA A 23 32.87 37.89 -22.16
CA ALA A 23 32.79 36.52 -21.66
C ALA A 23 31.39 35.99 -21.95
N ARG A 24 31.27 35.08 -22.94
CA ARG A 24 30.07 34.27 -23.13
C ARG A 24 29.83 33.44 -21.87
N ARG A 25 29.03 33.97 -20.95
CA ARG A 25 28.44 33.21 -19.84
C ARG A 25 27.50 32.16 -20.42
N THR A 26 28.02 30.99 -20.75
CA THR A 26 27.19 29.79 -20.91
C THR A 26 26.59 29.49 -19.55
N LYS A 27 25.30 29.77 -19.39
CA LYS A 27 24.56 29.40 -18.18
C LYS A 27 24.72 27.88 -18.01
N PRO A 28 25.16 27.37 -16.85
CA PRO A 28 25.16 25.95 -16.59
C PRO A 28 23.70 25.48 -16.68
N GLY A 29 23.41 24.68 -17.71
CA GLY A 29 22.10 24.11 -17.90
C GLY A 29 21.80 23.22 -16.69
N HIS A 30 20.83 23.63 -15.87
CA HIS A 30 20.22 22.75 -14.89
C HIS A 30 19.58 21.59 -15.64
N LYS A 31 20.32 20.48 -15.77
CA LYS A 31 19.76 19.19 -16.19
C LYS A 31 18.75 18.80 -15.11
N LYS A 32 17.46 18.95 -15.41
CA LYS A 32 16.38 18.44 -14.57
C LYS A 32 16.60 16.94 -14.40
N HIS A 33 17.05 16.52 -13.23
CA HIS A 33 17.07 15.11 -12.87
C HIS A 33 15.62 14.62 -12.91
N LYS A 34 15.29 13.84 -13.94
CA LYS A 34 14.02 13.16 -14.06
C LYS A 34 14.02 12.04 -13.02
N THR A 35 13.52 12.33 -11.82
CA THR A 35 13.33 11.33 -10.77
C THR A 35 12.47 10.21 -11.34
N ARG A 36 13.05 9.01 -11.47
CA ARG A 36 12.33 7.82 -11.94
C ARG A 36 11.35 7.43 -10.84
N MET A 37 10.10 7.89 -10.93
CA MET A 37 9.04 7.44 -10.02
C MET A 37 8.88 5.93 -10.19
N VAL A 38 9.24 5.18 -9.15
CA VAL A 38 8.97 3.75 -9.06
C VAL A 38 7.48 3.62 -8.79
N ALA A 39 6.73 3.17 -9.79
CA ALA A 39 5.28 2.99 -9.65
C ALA A 39 5.00 1.65 -8.93
N GLU A 40 4.29 1.73 -7.81
CA GLU A 40 3.86 0.57 -7.05
C GLU A 40 2.72 -0.19 -7.76
N CYS A 41 2.62 -1.50 -7.51
CA CYS A 41 1.60 -2.35 -8.14
C CYS A 41 0.19 -2.11 -7.58
N CYS A 42 0.09 -1.90 -6.27
CA CYS A 42 -1.12 -1.51 -5.55
C CYS A 42 -0.74 -0.31 -4.66
N PRO A 43 -1.02 0.93 -5.09
CA PRO A 43 -0.60 2.11 -4.34
C PRO A 43 -1.27 2.17 -2.97
N SER A 44 -0.50 2.63 -2.00
CA SER A 44 -0.93 2.79 -0.61
C SER A 44 -0.54 4.15 -0.05
N VAL A 45 -1.25 4.59 0.98
CA VAL A 45 -0.99 5.84 1.69
C VAL A 45 -0.78 5.52 3.17
N THR A 46 0.23 6.14 3.78
CA THR A 46 0.50 5.99 5.22
C THR A 46 0.18 7.29 5.94
N GLU A 47 -0.61 7.20 7.00
CA GLU A 47 -1.11 8.33 7.78
C GLU A 47 -0.95 8.05 9.26
N ILE A 48 -0.82 9.11 10.07
CA ILE A 48 -0.85 9.01 11.53
C ILE A 48 -2.31 9.17 11.96
N ILE A 49 -2.80 8.22 12.73
CA ILE A 49 -4.16 8.22 13.27
C ILE A 49 -4.15 8.19 14.80
N GLN A 50 -5.17 8.80 15.41
CA GLN A 50 -5.41 8.79 16.86
C GLN A 50 -6.81 8.23 17.15
N PRO A 51 -7.01 6.92 16.95
CA PRO A 51 -8.33 6.30 17.08
C PRO A 51 -8.77 6.26 18.54
N GLN A 52 -10.07 6.45 18.78
CA GLN A 52 -10.66 6.32 20.12
C GLN A 52 -10.90 4.87 20.52
N GLY A 53 -11.04 3.99 19.53
CA GLY A 53 -11.33 2.58 19.73
C GLY A 53 -10.61 1.68 18.74
N GLY A 54 -10.53 0.40 19.07
CA GLY A 54 -9.82 -0.60 18.30
C GLY A 54 -10.54 -1.94 18.35
N VAL A 55 -10.11 -2.85 17.48
CA VAL A 55 -10.64 -4.22 17.45
C VAL A 55 -9.55 -5.17 17.90
N SER A 56 -9.85 -6.00 18.90
CA SER A 56 -8.91 -6.98 19.44
C SER A 56 -8.65 -8.14 18.46
N LYS A 57 -7.67 -9.00 18.76
CA LYS A 57 -7.47 -10.27 18.03
C LYS A 57 -8.71 -11.16 18.04
N SER A 58 -9.50 -11.13 19.12
CA SER A 58 -10.73 -11.90 19.24
C SER A 58 -11.94 -11.21 18.63
N GLY A 59 -11.77 -10.05 17.97
CA GLY A 59 -12.87 -9.28 17.39
C GLY A 59 -13.68 -8.44 18.38
N ARG A 60 -13.23 -8.30 19.64
CA ARG A 60 -13.90 -7.44 20.64
C ARG A 60 -13.60 -5.97 20.39
N ILE A 61 -14.54 -5.11 20.72
CA ILE A 61 -14.38 -3.66 20.64
C ILE A 61 -13.70 -3.16 21.91
N LEU A 62 -12.61 -2.43 21.73
CA LEU A 62 -11.78 -1.91 22.81
C LEU A 62 -11.78 -0.38 22.75
N GLU A 63 -11.75 0.23 23.92
CA GLU A 63 -11.47 1.66 24.07
C GLU A 63 -9.97 1.85 24.26
N LEU A 64 -9.38 2.81 23.53
CA LEU A 64 -7.96 3.12 23.66
C LEU A 64 -7.76 4.20 24.73
N TYR A 65 -6.70 4.03 25.52
CA TYR A 65 -6.30 5.01 26.51
C TYR A 65 -6.06 6.37 25.88
N ARG A 66 -6.68 7.38 26.48
CA ARG A 66 -6.57 8.78 26.09
C ARG A 66 -6.61 9.66 27.32
N ASP A 67 -5.61 10.52 27.45
CA ASP A 67 -5.63 11.60 28.42
C ASP A 67 -5.27 12.94 27.71
N PRO A 68 -5.46 14.10 28.35
CA PRO A 68 -5.15 15.41 27.74
C PRO A 68 -3.67 15.62 27.38
N ASN A 69 -2.76 14.88 28.00
CA ASN A 69 -1.30 15.00 27.90
C ASN A 69 -0.65 13.88 27.08
N SER A 70 -1.34 12.76 26.86
CA SER A 70 -0.85 11.51 26.29
C SER A 70 -1.96 10.85 25.49
N THR A 71 -1.77 10.82 24.18
CA THR A 71 -2.69 10.17 23.24
C THR A 71 -1.92 9.19 22.37
N GLN A 72 -2.44 7.97 22.28
CA GLN A 72 -1.81 6.94 21.46
C GLN A 72 -2.05 7.25 19.98
N SER A 73 -0.96 7.30 19.22
CA SER A 73 -0.97 7.56 17.78
C SER A 73 -0.38 6.36 17.05
N PHE A 74 -0.98 5.97 15.93
CA PHE A 74 -0.55 4.82 15.14
C PHE A 74 -0.31 5.23 13.70
N TYR A 75 0.72 4.65 13.09
CA TYR A 75 0.89 4.70 11.65
C TYR A 75 0.00 3.66 11.00
N GLN A 76 -0.88 4.11 10.14
CA GLN A 76 -1.79 3.26 9.40
C GLN A 76 -1.49 3.38 7.91
N THR A 77 -1.28 2.24 7.25
CA THR A 77 -1.12 2.19 5.80
C THR A 77 -2.36 1.58 5.15
N SER A 78 -3.07 2.39 4.35
CA SER A 78 -4.30 2.01 3.65
C SER A 78 -4.09 1.95 2.14
N CYS A 79 -4.92 1.16 1.44
CA CYS A 79 -4.98 1.25 -0.02
C CYS A 79 -5.40 2.66 -0.44
N THR A 80 -4.74 3.24 -1.45
CA THR A 80 -5.17 4.52 -2.01
C THR A 80 -6.62 4.44 -2.48
N GLN A 81 -7.37 5.54 -2.35
CA GLN A 81 -8.79 5.58 -2.68
C GLN A 81 -9.07 4.99 -4.07
N GLY A 82 -10.01 4.04 -4.12
CA GLY A 82 -10.36 3.33 -5.33
C GLY A 82 -9.32 2.33 -5.82
N THR A 83 -8.31 1.95 -5.04
CA THR A 83 -7.37 0.86 -5.41
C THR A 83 -7.88 -0.49 -4.92
N GLU A 84 -8.53 -0.52 -3.76
CA GLU A 84 -9.08 -1.75 -3.17
C GLU A 84 -10.07 -2.44 -4.12
N GLY A 85 -9.92 -3.76 -4.28
CA GLY A 85 -10.70 -4.60 -5.17
C GLY A 85 -10.34 -4.50 -6.66
N LYS A 86 -9.52 -3.54 -7.09
CA LYS A 86 -9.11 -3.40 -8.49
C LYS A 86 -8.03 -4.42 -8.88
N PRO A 87 -7.97 -4.82 -10.16
CA PRO A 87 -6.89 -5.67 -10.65
C PRO A 87 -5.53 -4.98 -10.49
N CYS A 88 -4.52 -5.78 -10.16
CA CYS A 88 -3.19 -5.26 -9.88
C CYS A 88 -2.53 -4.76 -11.16
N ARG A 89 -1.86 -3.61 -11.10
CA ARG A 89 -1.36 -2.89 -12.28
C ARG A 89 -0.45 -3.71 -13.20
N TYR A 90 0.35 -4.61 -12.63
CA TYR A 90 1.38 -5.37 -13.37
C TYR A 90 1.08 -6.88 -13.46
N VAL A 91 -0.13 -7.32 -13.08
CA VAL A 91 -0.50 -8.73 -13.06
C VAL A 91 -1.59 -9.02 -14.09
N ARG A 92 -1.32 -9.95 -15.00
CA ARG A 92 -2.25 -10.32 -16.11
C ARG A 92 -3.29 -11.36 -15.70
N ALA A 93 -3.07 -12.06 -14.58
CA ALA A 93 -4.01 -13.03 -14.04
C ALA A 93 -5.16 -12.34 -13.29
N ASN A 94 -6.21 -13.10 -12.95
CA ASN A 94 -7.28 -12.64 -12.08
C ASN A 94 -6.67 -12.24 -10.74
N SER A 95 -6.57 -10.95 -10.50
CA SER A 95 -5.91 -10.39 -9.34
C SER A 95 -6.75 -9.27 -8.76
N ALA A 96 -6.54 -8.98 -7.48
CA ALA A 96 -7.18 -7.88 -6.78
C ALA A 96 -6.24 -7.28 -5.75
N CYS A 97 -6.22 -5.96 -5.63
CA CYS A 97 -5.58 -5.26 -4.52
C CYS A 97 -6.45 -5.38 -3.26
N VAL A 98 -5.89 -5.91 -2.18
CA VAL A 98 -6.59 -6.21 -0.92
C VAL A 98 -5.91 -5.48 0.24
N GLN A 99 -6.73 -4.87 1.10
CA GLN A 99 -6.27 -4.24 2.33
C GLN A 99 -5.77 -5.28 3.33
N ARG A 100 -4.51 -5.13 3.74
CA ARG A 100 -3.90 -5.93 4.81
C ARG A 100 -4.00 -5.23 6.15
N TYR A 101 -4.01 -6.07 7.17
CA TYR A 101 -4.08 -5.67 8.56
C TYR A 101 -2.97 -6.39 9.34
N SER A 102 -2.47 -5.73 10.37
CA SER A 102 -1.56 -6.29 11.36
C SER A 102 -2.11 -6.03 12.76
N TYR A 103 -1.49 -6.64 13.76
CA TYR A 103 -1.81 -6.42 15.15
C TYR A 103 -0.65 -5.70 15.83
N THR A 104 -0.94 -4.60 16.51
CA THR A 104 0.02 -3.85 17.32
C THR A 104 -0.47 -3.75 18.74
N TYR A 105 0.45 -3.59 19.69
CA TYR A 105 0.09 -3.37 21.08
C TYR A 105 -0.46 -1.95 21.30
N ALA A 106 -1.44 -1.84 22.19
CA ALA A 106 -1.99 -0.59 22.67
C ALA A 106 -2.48 -0.73 24.11
N LEU A 107 -2.48 0.38 24.85
CA LEU A 107 -3.11 0.47 26.16
C LEU A 107 -4.62 0.64 25.96
N VAL A 108 -5.39 -0.31 26.45
CA VAL A 108 -6.82 -0.45 26.17
C VAL A 108 -7.63 -0.88 27.40
N ARG A 109 -8.95 -0.74 27.33
CA ARG A 109 -9.92 -1.40 28.20
C ARG A 109 -11.11 -1.89 27.36
N GLU A 110 -11.97 -2.73 27.96
CA GLU A 110 -13.19 -3.14 27.28
C GLU A 110 -14.12 -1.92 27.09
N PHE A 111 -14.78 -1.84 25.94
CA PHE A 111 -15.68 -0.72 25.64
C PHE A 111 -16.77 -0.60 26.69
N GLU A 112 -17.05 0.63 27.14
CA GLU A 112 -18.03 0.95 28.19
C GLU A 112 -17.80 0.21 29.53
N SER A 113 -16.56 -0.16 29.83
CA SER A 113 -16.20 -0.78 31.10
C SER A 113 -15.37 0.15 31.99
N ASN A 114 -15.54 0.03 33.30
CA ASN A 114 -14.64 0.59 34.30
C ASN A 114 -13.46 -0.33 34.60
N ALA A 115 -13.11 -1.23 33.68
CA ALA A 115 -11.98 -2.13 33.84
C ALA A 115 -10.68 -1.32 33.86
N GLN A 116 -9.68 -1.87 34.55
CA GLN A 116 -8.34 -1.30 34.53
C GLN A 116 -7.75 -1.33 33.11
N TRP A 117 -6.97 -0.30 32.80
CA TRP A 117 -6.20 -0.22 31.57
C TRP A 117 -5.20 -1.37 31.52
N ARG A 118 -5.13 -2.03 30.37
CA ARG A 118 -4.24 -3.17 30.13
C ARG A 118 -3.66 -3.11 28.73
N LEU A 119 -2.51 -3.74 28.54
CA LEU A 119 -1.92 -3.88 27.21
C LEU A 119 -2.66 -4.99 26.45
N ASP A 120 -3.10 -4.72 25.23
CA ASP A 120 -3.65 -5.74 24.31
C ASP A 120 -3.28 -5.42 22.87
N TYR A 121 -3.53 -6.36 21.98
CA TYR A 121 -3.38 -6.19 20.55
C TYR A 121 -4.63 -5.55 19.93
N ILE A 122 -4.41 -4.49 19.16
CA ILE A 122 -5.41 -3.88 18.30
C ILE A 122 -5.07 -4.14 16.83
N ARG A 123 -6.11 -4.25 16.00
CA ARG A 123 -6.00 -4.41 14.55
C ARG A 123 -5.77 -3.04 13.88
N ILE A 124 -4.67 -2.89 13.13
CA ILE A 124 -4.32 -1.69 12.37
C ILE A 124 -4.16 -2.04 10.89
N ARG A 125 -4.46 -1.10 9.97
CA ARG A 125 -4.20 -1.32 8.54
C ARG A 125 -2.71 -1.20 8.25
N ASN A 126 -2.14 -2.22 7.60
CA ASN A 126 -0.70 -2.37 7.42
C ASN A 126 -0.24 -2.19 5.96
N GLY A 127 -1.17 -2.13 5.01
CA GLY A 127 -0.80 -1.92 3.60
C GLY A 127 -1.78 -2.49 2.60
N CYS A 128 -1.45 -2.30 1.32
CA CYS A 128 -2.23 -2.80 0.19
C CYS A 128 -1.42 -3.85 -0.56
N THR A 129 -1.94 -5.07 -0.69
CA THR A 129 -1.20 -6.16 -1.38
C THR A 129 -1.99 -6.72 -2.53
N CYS A 130 -1.30 -7.17 -3.57
CA CYS A 130 -1.90 -7.87 -4.68
C CYS A 130 -2.12 -9.36 -4.34
N GLU A 131 -3.35 -9.83 -4.43
CA GLU A 131 -3.69 -11.26 -4.39
C GLU A 131 -4.03 -11.77 -5.79
N VAL A 132 -3.54 -12.96 -6.13
CA VAL A 132 -3.78 -13.58 -7.44
C VAL A 132 -4.56 -14.88 -7.25
N THR A 133 -5.74 -14.95 -7.88
CA THR A 133 -6.57 -16.15 -7.87
C THR A 133 -6.37 -16.93 -9.16
N ARG A 134 -6.00 -18.21 -9.05
CA ARG A 134 -6.03 -19.12 -10.20
C ARG A 134 -7.46 -19.61 -10.34
N GLY A 135 -8.15 -19.20 -11.40
CA GLY A 135 -9.50 -19.69 -11.66
C GLY A 135 -9.49 -21.21 -11.72
N THR A 136 -10.22 -21.88 -10.82
CA THR A 136 -10.52 -23.30 -10.97
C THR A 136 -11.34 -23.43 -12.24
N GLY A 137 -10.71 -23.83 -13.34
CA GLY A 137 -11.32 -23.87 -14.65
C GLY A 137 -12.70 -24.53 -14.54
N ARG A 138 -13.76 -23.80 -14.92
CA ARG A 138 -15.09 -24.38 -15.08
C ARG A 138 -14.89 -25.60 -15.97
N LYS A 139 -15.02 -26.81 -15.41
CA LYS A 139 -15.07 -28.04 -16.20
C LYS A 139 -16.24 -27.84 -17.15
N ARG A 140 -15.96 -27.42 -18.39
CA ARG A 140 -16.94 -27.38 -19.46
C ARG A 140 -17.51 -28.79 -19.50
N LYS A 141 -18.73 -28.97 -18.98
CA LYS A 141 -19.49 -30.19 -19.25
C LYS A 141 -19.54 -30.25 -20.77
N ARG A 142 -18.75 -31.15 -21.37
CA ARG A 142 -18.85 -31.48 -22.78
C ARG A 142 -20.29 -31.99 -22.96
N GLN A 143 -21.22 -31.10 -23.27
CA GLN A 143 -22.48 -31.49 -23.87
C GLN A 143 -22.09 -32.14 -25.19
N GLY A 144 -22.07 -33.46 -25.21
CA GLY A 144 -21.90 -34.23 -26.43
C GLY A 144 -23.03 -33.87 -27.38
N ARG A 145 -22.77 -32.97 -28.33
CA ARG A 145 -23.55 -32.94 -29.57
C ARG A 145 -23.16 -34.20 -30.35
N CYS A 146 -23.85 -35.30 -30.09
CA CYS A 146 -23.99 -36.34 -31.10
C CYS A 146 -24.77 -35.70 -32.26
N ARG A 147 -24.06 -35.30 -33.31
CA ARG A 147 -24.69 -35.07 -34.62
C ARG A 147 -25.29 -36.41 -35.05
N GLN A 148 -26.61 -36.48 -35.16
CA GLN A 148 -27.31 -37.57 -35.84
C GLN A 148 -26.79 -37.63 -37.27
N GLY A 149 -26.07 -38.69 -37.60
CA GLY A 149 -25.52 -38.89 -38.93
C GLY A 149 -24.38 -39.88 -38.93
N ARG A 150 -24.73 -41.17 -39.13
CA ARG A 150 -23.85 -42.34 -39.35
C ARG A 150 -23.14 -42.92 -38.13
N LYS A 151 -23.63 -44.10 -37.74
CA LYS A 151 -23.02 -45.09 -36.87
C LYS A 151 -21.58 -45.39 -37.31
N ARG A 152 -20.56 -44.88 -36.60
CA ARG A 152 -19.24 -45.52 -36.46
C ARG A 152 -18.66 -45.21 -35.08
N LEU A 153 -18.67 -46.26 -34.25
CA LEU A 153 -17.81 -46.55 -33.10
C LEU A 153 -17.05 -45.37 -32.45
N CYS A 154 -17.58 -44.84 -31.34
CA CYS A 154 -16.77 -44.09 -30.37
C CYS A 154 -16.14 -45.12 -29.42
N ILE A 155 -14.87 -45.44 -29.63
CA ILE A 155 -14.10 -46.28 -28.69
C ILE A 155 -13.97 -45.51 -27.37
N HIS A 156 -14.67 -45.98 -26.33
CA HIS A 156 -14.45 -45.56 -24.96
C HIS A 156 -13.12 -46.14 -24.47
N ASN A 157 -12.03 -45.38 -24.52
CA ASN A 157 -10.85 -45.74 -23.76
C ASN A 157 -11.00 -45.24 -22.31
N ARG A 158 -11.69 -46.05 -21.50
CA ARG A 158 -11.94 -45.81 -20.07
C ARG A 158 -10.82 -46.46 -19.26
N ARG A 159 -9.61 -45.89 -19.27
CA ARG A 159 -8.59 -46.22 -18.25
C ARG A 159 -8.68 -45.21 -17.12
N ARG A 160 -9.55 -45.54 -16.15
CA ARG A 160 -9.49 -45.05 -14.77
C ARG A 160 -8.71 -46.10 -13.97
N SER A 161 -7.55 -45.71 -13.47
CA SER A 161 -6.92 -46.23 -12.26
C SER A 161 -6.03 -45.09 -11.80
N GLY A 162 -6.18 -44.45 -10.65
CA GLY A 162 -6.77 -44.92 -9.41
C GLY A 162 -5.69 -44.79 -8.35
N TYR A 163 -5.55 -43.61 -7.74
CA TYR A 163 -5.03 -43.50 -6.38
C TYR A 163 -5.53 -42.17 -5.79
N SER A 164 -6.62 -42.28 -5.04
CA SER A 164 -7.02 -41.31 -4.02
C SER A 164 -6.44 -41.82 -2.71
N THR A 165 -5.65 -41.00 -2.03
CA THR A 165 -5.48 -41.12 -0.58
C THR A 165 -6.14 -39.91 0.04
N ASP A 166 -7.36 -40.14 0.52
CA ASP A 166 -7.95 -39.32 1.56
C ASP A 166 -7.16 -39.55 2.85
N GLY A 167 -6.73 -38.46 3.48
CA GLY A 167 -6.09 -38.44 4.79
C GLY A 167 -6.63 -37.25 5.56
N VAL A 168 -7.67 -37.51 6.34
CA VAL A 168 -8.25 -36.61 7.36
C VAL A 168 -7.43 -36.79 8.63
N GLU A 169 -6.89 -35.70 9.19
CA GLU A 169 -6.67 -35.47 10.63
C GLU A 169 -6.16 -34.03 10.74
N ALA A 170 -6.89 -33.07 11.32
CA ALA A 170 -7.33 -32.91 12.71
C ALA A 170 -6.65 -31.65 13.26
N SER A 171 -7.49 -30.82 13.86
CA SER A 171 -7.17 -29.60 14.59
C SER A 171 -6.04 -29.82 15.60
N THR A 172 -5.09 -28.89 15.66
CA THR A 172 -4.27 -28.69 16.87
C THR A 172 -4.23 -27.21 17.19
N THR A 173 -5.00 -26.87 18.23
CA THR A 173 -4.88 -25.65 19.02
C THR A 173 -3.50 -25.59 19.66
N HIS A 174 -2.71 -24.57 19.33
CA HIS A 174 -1.47 -24.28 20.05
C HIS A 174 -1.78 -23.32 21.21
N SER A 175 -1.83 -23.87 22.41
CA SER A 175 -1.77 -23.13 23.67
C SER A 175 -0.32 -22.66 23.88
N LEU A 176 -0.13 -21.38 24.21
CA LEU A 176 1.16 -20.84 24.68
C LEU A 176 1.25 -20.95 26.21
N PRO A 177 2.46 -21.13 26.77
CA PRO A 177 2.66 -21.29 28.20
C PRO A 177 2.50 -19.96 28.96
N LYS A 178 2.01 -20.07 30.19
CA LYS A 178 2.13 -19.04 31.22
C LYS A 178 3.58 -19.01 31.70
N GLU A 179 4.22 -17.85 31.64
CA GLU A 179 5.40 -17.55 32.46
C GLU A 179 5.00 -16.68 33.65
N SER A 180 5.83 -16.80 34.69
CA SER A 180 5.63 -16.45 36.09
C SER A 180 6.00 -15.00 36.37
#